data_AF-A0A938RNW5-F1
#
_entry.id   AF-A0A938RNW5-F1
#
_cell.length_a   1.000
_cell.length_b   1.000
_cell.length_c   1.000
_cell.angle_alpha   90.00
_cell.angle_beta   90.00
_cell.angle_gamma   90.00
#
_symmetry.space_group_name_H-M   'P 1'
#
loop_
_entity.id
_entity.type
_entity.pdbx_description
1 polymer ?
#
loop_
_entity_poly.entity_id
_entity_poly.type
_entity_poly.pdbx_seq_one_letter_code
_entity_poly.pdbx_strand_id
1 'polypeptide(L)'
;MKLHGLQPRETAWQPGYMKLEKEGKLAQRIRKAYAHFENCRLCPRQCGVNRVKGERGFCRAPVRPVVFSYSPHFGEEEPITGANGSGTIFFSNCNLRCIFCQNWPISHEGKGKEMTDEDLAEIMIELQKTGCHNINLVTPTHVMPNILNATRIALKKGLRLPLFYNTCGYERVEILKILEGIVDIYKPDFKY
;
A
#
# COMPACT_ATOMS: atom_id res chain seq x y z
N MET A 1 37.05 -15.02 -24.09
CA MET A 1 36.90 -13.93 -23.09
C MET A 1 36.11 -14.49 -21.92
N LYS A 2 36.80 -14.96 -20.87
CA LYS A 2 36.16 -15.55 -19.69
C LYS A 2 35.67 -14.41 -18.80
N LEU A 3 34.35 -14.28 -18.64
CA LEU A 3 33.76 -13.37 -17.67
C LEU A 3 34.08 -13.88 -16.27
N HIS A 4 35.00 -13.20 -15.60
CA HIS A 4 35.29 -13.40 -14.19
C HIS A 4 34.07 -13.02 -13.34
N GLY A 5 33.66 -13.96 -12.47
CA GLY A 5 33.16 -13.65 -11.14
C GLY A 5 31.83 -12.91 -11.04
N LEU A 6 30.71 -13.63 -11.19
CA LEU A 6 29.52 -13.34 -10.40
C LEU A 6 29.45 -14.40 -9.30
N GLN A 7 29.90 -14.03 -8.09
CA GLN A 7 29.61 -14.83 -6.91
C GLN A 7 28.09 -14.90 -6.73
N PRO A 8 27.51 -16.06 -6.36
CA PRO A 8 26.10 -16.15 -6.01
C PRO A 8 25.82 -15.15 -4.89
N ARG A 9 24.85 -14.24 -5.05
CA ARG A 9 24.42 -13.37 -3.95
C ARG A 9 23.92 -14.25 -2.80
N GLU A 10 24.63 -14.21 -1.68
CA GLU A 10 24.55 -15.17 -0.57
C GLU A 10 23.28 -15.13 0.30
N THR A 11 22.23 -14.39 -0.05
CA THR A 11 20.89 -14.56 0.56
C THR A 11 19.80 -14.18 -0.43
N ALA A 12 18.78 -15.03 -0.59
CA ALA A 12 17.55 -14.64 -1.28
C ALA A 12 16.97 -13.38 -0.62
N TRP A 13 16.74 -12.33 -1.42
CA TRP A 13 16.15 -11.08 -0.95
C TRP A 13 14.79 -11.34 -0.27
N GLN A 14 14.50 -10.62 0.81
CA GLN A 14 13.23 -10.71 1.55
C GLN A 14 12.63 -9.30 1.71
N PRO A 15 11.29 -9.16 1.60
CA PRO A 15 10.60 -7.91 1.89
C PRO A 15 10.81 -7.44 3.33
N GLY A 16 10.88 -6.13 3.52
CA GLY A 16 11.17 -5.51 4.82
C GLY A 16 10.16 -5.88 5.91
N TYR A 17 8.88 -6.02 5.57
CA TYR A 17 7.84 -6.42 6.52
C TYR A 17 8.08 -7.81 7.13
N MET A 18 8.77 -8.73 6.44
CA MET A 18 9.11 -10.05 6.99
C MET A 18 10.09 -9.94 8.15
N LYS A 19 11.11 -9.08 7.99
CA LYS A 19 12.09 -8.79 9.04
C LYS A 19 11.41 -8.17 10.26
N LEU A 20 10.55 -7.18 10.03
CA LEU A 20 9.83 -6.49 11.11
C LEU A 20 8.83 -7.39 11.85
N GLU A 21 8.21 -8.37 11.20
CA GLU A 21 7.36 -9.36 11.89
C GLU A 21 8.20 -10.28 12.79
N LYS A 22 9.35 -10.77 12.31
CA LYS A 22 10.28 -11.59 13.12
C LYS A 22 10.77 -10.84 14.37
N GLU A 23 10.98 -9.54 14.25
CA GLU A 23 11.37 -8.66 15.36
C GLU A 23 10.18 -8.22 16.24
N GLY A 24 8.94 -8.62 15.93
CA GLY A 24 7.73 -8.22 16.65
C GLY A 24 7.31 -6.76 16.46
N LYS A 25 8.03 -6.00 15.63
CA LYS A 25 7.81 -4.56 15.40
C LYS A 25 6.64 -4.26 14.47
N LEU A 26 6.35 -5.15 13.51
CA LEU A 26 5.26 -4.94 12.55
C LEU A 26 3.89 -4.83 13.26
N ALA A 27 3.59 -5.75 14.17
CA ALA A 27 2.37 -5.73 14.97
C ALA A 27 2.21 -4.44 15.80
N GLN A 28 3.31 -3.93 16.39
CA GLN A 28 3.30 -2.68 17.15
C GLN A 28 2.97 -1.49 16.24
N ARG A 29 3.56 -1.45 15.04
CA ARG A 29 3.36 -0.37 14.06
C ARG A 29 1.95 -0.37 13.49
N ILE A 30 1.37 -1.55 13.26
CA ILE A 30 -0.05 -1.69 12.85
C ILE A 30 -0.98 -1.09 13.92
N ARG A 31 -0.77 -1.40 15.21
CA ARG A 31 -1.57 -0.79 16.29
C ARG A 31 -1.45 0.73 16.30
N LYS A 32 -0.24 1.27 16.13
CA LYS A 32 -0.02 2.73 16.03
C LYS A 32 -0.72 3.32 14.80
N ALA A 33 -0.67 2.64 13.66
CA ALA A 33 -1.34 3.07 12.44
C ALA A 33 -2.86 3.15 12.64
N TYR A 34 -3.47 2.12 13.24
CA TYR A 34 -4.90 2.09 13.52
C TYR A 34 -5.36 3.13 14.55
N ALA A 35 -4.52 3.47 15.54
CA ALA A 35 -4.84 4.53 16.50
C ALA A 35 -5.10 5.89 15.81
N HIS A 36 -4.51 6.14 14.64
CA HIS A 36 -4.83 7.34 13.87
C HIS A 36 -6.28 7.38 13.38
N PHE A 37 -7.03 6.28 13.31
CA PHE A 37 -8.44 6.32 12.89
C PHE A 37 -9.37 6.95 13.92
N GLU A 38 -9.02 6.98 15.21
CA GLU A 38 -9.84 7.62 16.25
C GLU A 38 -9.76 9.16 16.20
N ASN A 39 -8.67 9.69 15.66
CA ASN A 39 -8.42 11.11 15.44
C ASN A 39 -7.56 11.26 14.17
N CYS A 40 -8.21 11.27 13.01
CA CYS A 40 -7.59 11.08 11.69
C CYS A 40 -6.48 12.09 11.38
N ARG A 41 -5.25 11.59 11.45
CA ARG A 41 -4.01 12.37 11.22
C ARG A 41 -3.02 11.69 10.26
N LEU A 42 -3.54 10.85 9.35
CA LEU A 42 -2.75 10.07 8.38
C LEU A 42 -2.10 10.89 7.26
N CYS A 43 -2.52 12.12 7.02
CA CYS A 43 -1.95 12.99 5.99
C CYS A 43 -1.82 14.43 6.52
N PRO A 44 -1.11 15.32 5.82
CA PRO A 44 -0.90 16.70 6.27
C PRO A 44 -2.19 17.49 6.54
N ARG A 45 -3.35 17.05 6.01
CA ARG A 45 -4.66 17.67 6.31
C ARG A 45 -5.08 17.55 7.76
N GLN A 46 -4.66 16.49 8.46
CA GLN A 46 -4.97 16.26 9.87
C GLN A 46 -6.43 16.52 10.25
N CYS A 47 -7.37 16.01 9.46
CA CYS A 47 -8.80 16.35 9.55
C CYS A 47 -9.48 15.99 10.89
N GLY A 48 -8.85 15.16 11.72
CA GLY A 48 -9.28 14.88 13.09
C GLY A 48 -10.53 14.04 13.26
N VAL A 49 -11.20 13.65 12.16
CA VAL A 49 -12.40 12.81 12.22
C VAL A 49 -12.14 11.45 12.87
N ASN A 50 -13.15 10.91 13.53
CA ASN A 50 -13.13 9.57 14.09
C ASN A 50 -13.74 8.56 13.11
N ARG A 51 -12.89 7.90 12.33
CA ARG A 51 -13.31 6.90 11.35
C ARG A 51 -13.94 5.67 11.98
N VAL A 52 -13.53 5.31 13.19
CA VAL A 52 -14.09 4.16 13.92
C VAL A 52 -15.58 4.40 14.22
N LYS A 53 -15.99 5.66 14.41
CA LYS A 53 -17.40 6.07 14.56
C LYS A 53 -18.12 6.29 13.22
N GLY A 54 -17.47 5.98 12.09
CA GLY A 54 -18.03 6.15 10.74
C GLY A 54 -17.88 7.56 10.16
N GLU A 55 -17.19 8.48 10.84
CA GLU A 55 -16.97 9.83 10.32
C GLU A 55 -16.02 9.82 9.12
N ARG A 56 -16.23 10.77 8.20
CA ARG A 56 -15.47 10.89 6.96
C ARG A 56 -14.86 12.28 6.84
N GLY A 57 -13.55 12.33 6.63
CA GLY A 57 -12.81 13.58 6.46
C GLY A 57 -12.80 14.05 5.01
N PHE A 58 -11.85 14.95 4.69
CA PHE A 58 -11.69 15.51 3.35
C PHE A 58 -11.58 14.44 2.24
N CYS A 59 -10.86 13.35 2.52
CA CYS A 59 -10.69 12.25 1.56
C CYS A 59 -11.95 11.44 1.29
N ARG A 60 -12.98 11.54 2.16
CA ARG A 60 -14.23 10.76 2.11
C ARG A 60 -14.10 9.24 2.28
N ALA A 61 -12.88 8.74 2.49
CA ALA A 61 -12.62 7.33 2.79
C ALA A 61 -13.34 6.86 4.07
N PRO A 62 -13.99 5.68 4.06
CA PRO A 62 -14.52 5.05 5.25
C PRO A 62 -13.40 4.44 6.12
N VAL A 63 -13.79 3.71 7.17
CA VAL A 63 -12.86 2.98 8.06
C VAL A 63 -12.26 1.75 7.39
N ARG A 64 -13.02 1.10 6.51
CA ARG A 64 -12.56 -0.02 5.70
C ARG A 64 -12.09 0.49 4.33
N PRO A 65 -11.12 -0.18 3.69
CA PRO A 65 -10.68 0.20 2.36
C PRO A 65 -11.79 -0.04 1.34
N VAL A 66 -11.90 0.87 0.38
CA VAL A 66 -12.72 0.67 -0.83
C VAL A 66 -11.76 0.36 -1.96
N VAL A 67 -11.88 -0.82 -2.54
CA VAL A 67 -11.07 -1.28 -3.68
C VAL A 67 -11.90 -1.15 -4.94
N PHE A 68 -11.39 -0.39 -5.92
CA PHE A 68 -12.03 -0.25 -7.22
C PHE A 68 -11.74 -1.45 -8.12
N SER A 69 -10.48 -1.84 -8.21
CA SER A 69 -10.02 -2.97 -9.00
C SER A 69 -8.65 -3.47 -8.52
N TYR A 70 -8.31 -4.70 -8.91
CA TYR A 70 -6.97 -5.25 -8.78
C TYR A 70 -6.66 -6.16 -9.97
N SER A 71 -5.43 -6.08 -10.49
CA SER A 71 -4.95 -6.93 -11.59
C SER A 71 -3.44 -6.76 -11.79
N PRO A 72 -2.78 -7.65 -12.56
CA PRO A 72 -1.49 -7.34 -13.15
C PRO A 72 -1.60 -6.07 -14.00
N HIS A 73 -0.74 -5.09 -13.74
CA HIS A 73 -0.70 -3.82 -14.46
C HIS A 73 0.65 -3.64 -15.16
N PHE A 74 0.60 -3.21 -16.42
CA PHE A 74 1.77 -3.06 -17.29
C PHE A 74 2.05 -1.60 -17.66
N GLY A 75 1.35 -0.64 -17.04
CA GLY A 75 1.54 0.79 -17.30
C GLY A 75 2.60 1.49 -16.45
N GLU A 76 3.21 0.80 -15.46
CA GLU A 76 4.36 1.32 -14.71
C GLU A 76 5.66 1.17 -15.52
N GLU A 77 6.75 1.76 -15.04
CA GLU A 77 8.06 1.67 -15.68
C GLU A 77 8.58 0.22 -15.74
N GLU A 78 9.37 -0.13 -16.77
CA GLU A 78 9.92 -1.49 -16.98
C GLU A 78 10.54 -2.14 -15.73
N PRO A 79 11.34 -1.43 -14.90
CA PRO A 79 11.91 -2.00 -13.68
C PRO A 79 10.87 -2.46 -12.64
N ILE A 80 9.63 -1.96 -12.74
CA ILE A 80 8.53 -2.28 -11.84
C ILE A 80 7.63 -3.37 -12.42
N THR A 81 7.34 -3.29 -13.72
CA THR A 81 6.39 -4.20 -14.38
C THR A 81 7.03 -5.52 -14.79
N GLY A 82 8.29 -5.50 -15.24
CA GLY A 82 8.95 -6.68 -15.79
C GLY A 82 8.06 -7.43 -16.80
N ALA A 83 8.22 -8.76 -16.87
CA ALA A 83 7.45 -9.59 -17.80
C ALA A 83 6.02 -9.94 -17.32
N ASN A 84 5.74 -9.83 -16.01
CA ASN A 84 4.51 -10.38 -15.40
C ASN A 84 3.60 -9.30 -14.80
N GLY A 85 3.97 -8.04 -14.96
CA GLY A 85 3.23 -6.90 -14.45
C GLY A 85 3.47 -6.61 -12.96
N SER A 86 3.03 -5.43 -12.58
CA SER A 86 2.94 -4.94 -11.22
C SER A 86 1.56 -5.30 -10.65
N GLY A 87 1.52 -6.04 -9.55
CA GLY A 87 0.27 -6.53 -8.95
C GLY A 87 -0.47 -5.38 -8.30
N THR A 88 -1.33 -4.71 -9.05
CA THR A 88 -1.83 -3.38 -8.69
C THR A 88 -3.18 -3.48 -8.02
N ILE A 89 -3.35 -2.73 -6.94
CA ILE A 89 -4.60 -2.55 -6.20
C ILE A 89 -4.95 -1.06 -6.24
N PHE A 90 -6.03 -0.74 -6.96
CA PHE A 90 -6.54 0.62 -7.05
C PHE A 90 -7.51 0.89 -5.90
N PHE A 91 -7.05 1.69 -4.93
CA PHE A 91 -7.92 2.16 -3.86
C PHE A 91 -8.72 3.38 -4.30
N SER A 92 -9.96 3.42 -3.83
CA SER A 92 -10.87 4.55 -4.03
C SER A 92 -10.67 5.57 -2.92
N ASN A 93 -11.21 6.78 -3.14
CA ASN A 93 -10.94 7.95 -2.30
C ASN A 93 -9.50 8.46 -2.42
N CYS A 94 -9.25 9.71 -2.04
CA CYS A 94 -7.90 10.30 -2.07
C CYS A 94 -7.81 11.47 -1.08
N ASN A 95 -6.66 11.60 -0.42
CA ASN A 95 -6.33 12.76 0.42
C ASN A 95 -6.03 14.04 -0.38
N LEU A 96 -5.88 13.93 -1.70
CA LEU A 96 -5.91 15.04 -2.64
C LEU A 96 -7.24 15.06 -3.39
N ARG A 97 -7.50 16.17 -4.09
CA ARG A 97 -8.64 16.31 -5.01
C ARG A 97 -8.24 17.14 -6.24
N CYS A 98 -7.26 16.63 -6.98
CA CYS A 98 -6.66 17.35 -8.10
C CYS A 98 -7.70 17.69 -9.17
N ILE A 99 -7.68 18.92 -9.70
CA ILE A 99 -8.57 19.35 -10.78
C ILE A 99 -8.34 18.57 -12.08
N PHE A 100 -7.13 18.04 -12.26
CA PHE A 100 -6.70 17.25 -13.42
C PHE A 100 -6.63 15.73 -13.10
N CYS A 101 -7.33 15.25 -12.08
CA CYS A 101 -7.26 13.85 -11.66
C CYS A 101 -7.73 12.91 -12.79
N GLN A 102 -6.81 12.12 -13.36
CA GLN A 102 -7.15 11.10 -14.37
C GLN A 102 -8.06 10.01 -13.79
N ASN A 103 -7.92 9.70 -12.49
CA ASN A 103 -8.72 8.72 -11.76
C ASN A 103 -9.92 9.36 -11.04
N TRP A 104 -10.40 10.53 -11.49
CA TRP A 104 -11.47 11.27 -10.80
C TRP A 104 -12.68 10.41 -10.41
N PRO A 105 -13.26 9.55 -11.30
CA PRO A 105 -14.41 8.73 -10.92
C PRO A 105 -14.13 7.78 -9.74
N ILE A 106 -12.89 7.33 -9.60
CA ILE A 106 -12.48 6.38 -8.57
C ILE A 106 -12.11 7.14 -7.28
N SER A 107 -11.24 8.14 -7.41
CA SER A 107 -10.67 8.89 -6.30
C SER A 107 -11.66 9.88 -5.67
N HIS A 108 -12.59 10.46 -6.43
CA HIS A 108 -13.52 11.47 -5.92
C HIS A 108 -14.90 10.91 -5.58
N GLU A 109 -15.42 9.98 -6.37
CA GLU A 109 -16.76 9.40 -6.15
C GLU A 109 -16.72 8.19 -5.21
N GLY A 110 -15.53 7.60 -4.97
CA GLY A 110 -15.40 6.46 -4.07
C GLY A 110 -15.98 5.16 -4.63
N LYS A 111 -15.99 5.00 -5.96
CA LYS A 111 -16.48 3.78 -6.63
C LYS A 111 -15.68 2.55 -6.24
N GLY A 112 -16.31 1.40 -6.08
CA GLY A 112 -15.63 0.14 -5.76
C GLY A 112 -16.39 -0.64 -4.70
N LYS A 113 -15.70 -1.61 -4.10
CA LYS A 113 -16.26 -2.45 -3.04
C LYS A 113 -15.50 -2.23 -1.73
N GLU A 114 -16.25 -2.05 -0.66
CA GLU A 114 -15.70 -2.03 0.69
C GLU A 114 -15.23 -3.44 1.07
N MET A 115 -13.98 -3.54 1.53
CA MET A 115 -13.28 -4.80 1.79
C MET A 115 -12.80 -4.87 3.23
N THR A 116 -12.68 -6.08 3.78
CA THR A 116 -11.98 -6.32 5.04
C THR A 116 -10.46 -6.37 4.84
N ASP A 117 -9.70 -6.36 5.92
CA ASP A 117 -8.24 -6.55 5.85
C ASP A 117 -7.91 -7.97 5.36
N GLU A 118 -8.75 -8.96 5.70
CA GLU A 118 -8.65 -10.34 5.20
C GLU A 118 -8.89 -10.43 3.69
N ASP A 119 -9.91 -9.76 3.17
CA ASP A 119 -10.18 -9.69 1.72
C ASP A 119 -8.99 -9.09 0.99
N LEU A 120 -8.43 -7.99 1.53
CA LEU A 120 -7.26 -7.34 0.94
C LEU A 120 -6.02 -8.24 0.99
N ALA A 121 -5.85 -9.03 2.05
CA ALA A 121 -4.78 -10.01 2.15
C ALA A 121 -4.90 -11.14 1.12
N GLU A 122 -6.13 -11.61 0.84
CA GLU A 122 -6.36 -12.60 -0.23
C GLU A 122 -6.00 -12.03 -1.59
N ILE A 123 -6.41 -10.78 -1.89
CA ILE A 123 -6.02 -10.10 -3.14
C ILE A 123 -4.50 -10.05 -3.30
N MET A 124 -3.74 -9.73 -2.25
CA MET A 124 -2.27 -9.73 -2.31
C MET A 124 -1.70 -11.11 -2.65
N ILE A 125 -2.29 -12.18 -2.09
CA ILE A 125 -1.87 -13.57 -2.37
C ILE A 125 -2.24 -13.99 -3.80
N GLU A 126 -3.42 -13.61 -4.29
CA GLU A 126 -3.85 -13.87 -5.66
C GLU A 126 -2.94 -13.20 -6.69
N LEU A 127 -2.59 -11.93 -6.48
CA LEU A 127 -1.65 -11.20 -7.34
C LEU A 127 -0.27 -11.86 -7.34
N GLN A 128 0.19 -12.36 -6.19
CA GLN A 128 1.42 -13.13 -6.11
C GLN A 128 1.33 -14.46 -6.88
N LYS A 129 0.25 -15.23 -6.70
CA LYS A 129 0.03 -16.49 -7.42
C LYS A 129 -0.04 -16.30 -8.93
N THR A 130 -0.54 -15.14 -9.37
CA THR A 130 -0.55 -14.73 -10.78
C THR A 130 0.86 -14.45 -11.33
N GLY A 131 1.87 -14.34 -10.46
CA GLY A 131 3.27 -14.16 -10.86
C GLY A 131 3.72 -12.70 -10.94
N CYS A 132 2.93 -11.75 -10.42
CA CYS A 132 3.29 -10.33 -10.38
C CYS A 132 4.60 -10.12 -9.61
N HIS A 133 5.33 -9.05 -9.94
CA HIS A 133 6.65 -8.78 -9.34
C HIS A 133 6.58 -8.02 -8.00
N ASN A 134 5.46 -7.38 -7.71
CA ASN A 134 5.24 -6.57 -6.52
C ASN A 134 3.75 -6.45 -6.22
N ILE A 135 3.44 -5.95 -5.02
CA ILE A 135 2.10 -5.48 -4.65
C ILE A 135 2.10 -3.96 -4.71
N ASN A 136 1.53 -3.40 -5.78
CA ASN A 136 1.42 -1.97 -6.04
C ASN A 136 0.14 -1.41 -5.45
N LEU A 137 0.33 -0.55 -4.45
CA LEU A 137 -0.70 0.06 -3.64
C LEU A 137 -0.91 1.49 -4.15
N VAL A 138 -1.98 1.72 -4.91
CA VAL A 138 -2.22 3.01 -5.57
C VAL A 138 -3.10 3.92 -4.73
N THR A 139 -2.62 5.13 -4.43
CA THR A 139 -3.23 6.08 -3.47
C THR A 139 -3.45 5.46 -2.08
N PRO A 140 -2.39 4.96 -1.42
CA PRO A 140 -2.52 4.14 -0.22
C PRO A 140 -2.71 4.93 1.08
N THR A 141 -2.44 6.23 1.11
CA THR A 141 -2.25 7.01 2.35
C THR A 141 -3.46 6.93 3.30
N HIS A 142 -4.68 7.05 2.79
CA HIS A 142 -5.90 7.07 3.60
C HIS A 142 -6.41 5.69 4.03
N VAL A 143 -5.86 4.61 3.47
CA VAL A 143 -6.15 3.20 3.81
C VAL A 143 -4.94 2.47 4.39
N MET A 144 -3.85 3.19 4.63
CA MET A 144 -2.56 2.63 5.05
C MET A 144 -2.64 1.71 6.28
N PRO A 145 -3.41 2.02 7.34
CA PRO A 145 -3.56 1.09 8.47
C PRO A 145 -4.11 -0.29 8.06
N ASN A 146 -5.12 -0.33 7.19
CA ASN A 146 -5.70 -1.56 6.64
C ASN A 146 -4.69 -2.33 5.80
N ILE A 147 -3.95 -1.62 4.93
CA ILE A 147 -2.87 -2.21 4.12
C ILE A 147 -1.86 -2.92 5.01
N LEU A 148 -1.36 -2.28 6.08
CA LEU A 148 -0.34 -2.88 6.93
C LEU A 148 -0.83 -4.17 7.62
N ASN A 149 -2.08 -4.18 8.08
CA ASN A 149 -2.63 -5.38 8.71
C ASN A 149 -2.92 -6.47 7.67
N ALA A 150 -3.45 -6.12 6.51
CA ALA A 150 -3.62 -7.03 5.37
C ALA A 150 -2.29 -7.65 4.95
N THR A 151 -1.21 -6.87 4.84
CA THR A 151 0.15 -7.37 4.56
C THR A 151 0.60 -8.37 5.62
N ARG A 152 0.34 -8.10 6.90
CA ARG A 152 0.70 -9.03 7.99
C ARG A 152 -0.11 -10.34 7.92
N ILE A 153 -1.39 -10.28 7.56
CA ILE A 153 -2.23 -11.46 7.32
C ILE A 153 -1.69 -12.24 6.11
N ALA A 154 -1.44 -11.55 4.99
CA ALA A 154 -0.92 -12.14 3.76
C ALA A 154 0.46 -12.76 3.96
N LEU A 155 1.34 -12.13 4.75
CA LEU A 155 2.64 -12.68 5.15
C LEU A 155 2.49 -14.08 5.76
N LYS A 156 1.55 -14.24 6.70
CA LYS A 156 1.24 -15.52 7.34
C LYS A 156 0.67 -16.55 6.34
N LYS A 157 0.01 -16.08 5.29
CA LYS A 157 -0.49 -16.89 4.16
C LYS A 157 0.55 -17.13 3.06
N GLY A 158 1.79 -16.64 3.22
CA GLY A 158 2.88 -16.91 2.28
C GLY A 158 3.24 -15.77 1.32
N LEU A 159 2.81 -14.52 1.59
CA LEU A 159 3.26 -13.37 0.80
C LEU A 159 4.78 -13.15 0.94
N ARG A 160 5.45 -12.96 -0.19
CA ARG A 160 6.91 -12.78 -0.34
C ARG A 160 7.27 -11.66 -1.33
N LEU A 161 6.28 -11.02 -1.97
CA LEU A 161 6.52 -9.92 -2.89
C LEU A 161 6.82 -8.59 -2.16
N PRO A 162 7.63 -7.71 -2.76
CA PRO A 162 7.80 -6.34 -2.27
C PRO A 162 6.49 -5.57 -2.27
N LEU A 163 6.34 -4.66 -1.30
CA LEU A 163 5.31 -3.63 -1.36
C LEU A 163 5.82 -2.43 -2.14
N PHE A 164 5.04 -2.03 -3.13
CA PHE A 164 5.25 -0.84 -3.93
C PHE A 164 4.20 0.22 -3.58
N TYR A 165 4.64 1.33 -3.00
CA TYR A 165 3.79 2.39 -2.48
C TYR A 165 3.69 3.52 -3.51
N ASN A 166 2.69 3.42 -4.39
CA ASN A 166 2.42 4.40 -5.45
C ASN A 166 1.49 5.50 -4.90
N THR A 167 2.08 6.62 -4.53
CA THR A 167 1.43 7.70 -3.78
C THR A 167 1.57 9.05 -4.47
N CYS A 168 0.77 10.03 -4.04
CA CYS A 168 0.88 11.42 -4.46
C CYS A 168 1.96 12.23 -3.73
N GLY A 169 2.71 11.60 -2.81
CA GLY A 169 3.76 12.25 -2.02
C GLY A 169 3.25 13.15 -0.88
N TYR A 170 1.94 13.09 -0.56
CA TYR A 170 1.30 13.91 0.47
C TYR A 170 1.21 13.19 1.82
N GLU A 171 2.33 12.62 2.25
CA GLU A 171 2.51 11.92 3.52
C GLU A 171 3.05 12.86 4.62
N ARG A 172 2.76 12.50 5.87
CA ARG A 172 3.44 13.10 7.02
C ARG A 172 4.70 12.32 7.36
N VAL A 173 5.72 13.01 7.86
CA VAL A 173 6.97 12.37 8.33
C VAL A 173 6.70 11.29 9.38
N GLU A 174 5.74 11.50 10.28
CA GLU A 174 5.37 10.52 11.31
C GLU A 174 4.78 9.24 10.70
N ILE A 175 4.07 9.36 9.58
CA ILE A 175 3.52 8.21 8.84
C ILE A 175 4.62 7.48 8.07
N LEU A 176 5.56 8.21 7.47
CA LEU A 176 6.74 7.61 6.84
C LEU A 176 7.58 6.81 7.85
N LYS A 177 7.74 7.29 9.09
CA LYS A 177 8.42 6.55 10.17
C LYS A 177 7.69 5.25 10.56
N ILE A 178 6.37 5.20 10.44
CA ILE A 178 5.61 3.95 10.63
C ILE A 178 5.92 2.97 9.49
N LEU A 179 5.94 3.47 8.26
CA LEU A 179 6.15 2.68 7.03
C LEU A 179 7.59 2.25 6.80
N GLU A 180 8.57 2.90 7.43
CA GLU A 180 10.00 2.69 7.22
C GLU A 180 10.41 1.21 7.36
N GLY A 181 10.86 0.58 6.28
CA GLY A 181 11.23 -0.83 6.27
C GLY A 181 10.06 -1.81 6.28
N ILE A 182 8.81 -1.34 6.18
CA ILE A 182 7.64 -2.17 5.80
C ILE A 182 7.46 -2.10 4.28
N VAL A 183 7.49 -0.88 3.73
CA VAL A 183 7.41 -0.63 2.28
C VAL A 183 8.81 -0.76 1.69
N ASP A 184 8.90 -1.44 0.55
CA ASP A 184 10.18 -1.72 -0.11
C ASP A 184 10.49 -0.69 -1.21
N ILE A 185 9.46 -0.19 -1.89
CA ILE A 185 9.59 0.75 -3.03
C ILE A 185 8.58 1.88 -2.86
N TYR A 186 9.02 3.13 -3.05
CA TYR A 186 8.14 4.31 -3.05
C TYR A 186 8.16 4.97 -4.43
N LYS A 187 6.97 5.26 -4.96
CA LYS A 187 6.79 6.13 -6.14
C LYS A 187 5.91 7.31 -5.76
N PRO A 188 6.52 8.46 -5.43
CA PRO A 188 5.79 9.70 -5.23
C PRO A 188 5.53 10.37 -6.58
N ASP A 189 4.29 10.30 -7.05
CA ASP A 189 3.80 11.11 -8.17
C ASP A 189 3.37 12.48 -7.63
N PHE A 190 4.35 13.36 -7.45
CA PHE A 190 4.19 14.66 -6.83
C PHE A 190 3.21 15.54 -7.62
N LYS A 191 2.08 15.89 -6.99
CA LYS A 191 0.99 16.59 -7.68
C LYS A 191 0.97 18.10 -7.54
N TYR A 192 1.74 18.72 -6.63
CA TYR A 192 2.02 20.17 -6.48
C TYR A 192 3.05 20.43 -5.37
#